data_AF-A0A4R0E700-F1
#
_entry.id   AF-A0A4R0E700-F1
#
_cell.length_a   1.000
_cell.length_b   1.000
_cell.length_c   1.000
_cell.angle_alpha   90.00
_cell.angle_beta   90.00
_cell.angle_gamma   90.00
#
_symmetry.space_group_name_H-M   'P 1'
#
loop_
_entity.id
_entity.type
_entity.pdbx_description
1 polymer ?
#
loop_
_entity_poly.entity_id
_entity_poly.type
_entity_poly.pdbx_seq_one_letter_code
_entity_poly.pdbx_strand_id
1 'polypeptide(L)'
;MKSATNFQMLQQVYNFMAEKPNFKTKGELDLLLEFFSEIQQDQKSEIRLDSPSKIIGKFGSRQIININLAPPIRHKNDFLAWVYKQLHR
;
A
#
# COMPACT_ATOMS: atom_id res chain seq x y z
N MET A 1 -21.91 -3.09 4.32
CA MET A 1 -20.80 -3.40 5.25
C MET A 1 -19.54 -2.73 4.72
N LYS A 2 -19.04 -1.68 5.39
CA LYS A 2 -17.81 -0.98 4.96
C LYS A 2 -16.63 -1.83 5.40
N SER A 3 -16.00 -2.56 4.47
CA SER A 3 -14.87 -3.42 4.80
C SER A 3 -13.70 -2.57 5.28
N ALA A 4 -13.35 -2.68 6.57
CA ALA A 4 -12.00 -2.41 7.01
C ALA A 4 -11.06 -3.32 6.19
N THR A 5 -9.92 -2.79 5.75
CA THR A 5 -8.95 -3.59 4.99
C THR A 5 -8.39 -4.68 5.91
N ASN A 6 -8.89 -5.91 5.81
CA ASN A 6 -8.42 -7.01 6.64
C ASN A 6 -7.00 -7.44 6.22
N PHE A 7 -6.18 -7.89 7.17
CA PHE A 7 -4.78 -8.28 6.95
C PHE A 7 -4.61 -9.33 5.83
N GLN A 8 -5.57 -10.24 5.69
CA GLN A 8 -5.60 -11.23 4.62
C GLN A 8 -5.67 -10.60 3.22
N MET A 9 -6.43 -9.52 3.05
CA MET A 9 -6.49 -8.78 1.77
C MET A 9 -5.13 -8.16 1.43
N LEU A 10 -4.44 -7.58 2.43
CA LEU A 10 -3.10 -7.02 2.24
C LEU A 10 -2.10 -8.09 1.80
N GLN A 11 -2.19 -9.29 2.38
CA GLN A 11 -1.37 -10.44 1.99
C GLN A 11 -1.64 -10.89 0.55
N GLN A 12 -2.91 -10.94 0.13
CA GLN A 12 -3.28 -11.33 -1.24
C GLN A 12 -2.74 -10.34 -2.27
N VAL A 13 -2.91 -9.04 -2.04
CA VAL A 13 -2.39 -7.98 -2.92
C VAL A 13 -0.87 -8.03 -3.01
N TYR A 14 -0.19 -8.20 -1.87
CA TYR A 14 1.26 -8.37 -1.85
C TYR A 14 1.71 -9.58 -2.69
N ASN A 15 1.06 -10.73 -2.49
CA ASN A 15 1.42 -11.95 -3.22
C ASN A 15 1.24 -11.76 -4.72
N PHE A 16 0.13 -11.14 -5.15
CA PHE A 16 -0.11 -10.80 -6.56
C PHE A 16 1.00 -9.92 -7.14
N MET A 17 1.43 -8.88 -6.40
CA MET A 17 2.56 -8.05 -6.82
C MET A 17 3.88 -8.82 -6.87
N ALA A 18 4.13 -9.70 -5.90
CA ALA A 18 5.36 -10.48 -5.80
C ALA A 18 5.52 -11.49 -6.95
N GLU A 19 4.42 -11.88 -7.60
CA GLU A 19 4.45 -12.73 -8.79
C GLU A 19 4.84 -11.97 -10.07
N LYS A 20 4.80 -10.62 -10.06
CA LYS A 20 5.13 -9.82 -11.25
C LYS A 20 6.63 -9.96 -11.57
N PRO A 21 7.02 -10.17 -12.85
CA PRO A 21 8.41 -10.39 -13.24
C PRO A 21 9.39 -9.29 -12.79
N ASN A 22 8.90 -8.05 -12.69
CA ASN A 22 9.68 -6.88 -12.31
C ASN A 22 9.69 -6.58 -10.80
N PHE A 23 9.03 -7.38 -9.95
CA PHE A 23 8.97 -7.11 -8.50
C PHE A 23 10.37 -6.97 -7.85
N LYS A 24 11.32 -7.78 -8.30
CA LYS A 24 12.70 -7.76 -7.78
C LYS A 24 13.52 -6.56 -8.27
N THR A 25 13.17 -5.97 -9.42
CA THR A 25 13.96 -4.93 -10.09
C THR A 25 13.33 -3.54 -10.01
N LYS A 26 12.02 -3.45 -9.77
CA LYS A 26 11.27 -2.19 -9.66
C LYS A 26 11.69 -1.39 -8.43
N GLY A 27 11.65 -0.05 -8.51
CA GLY A 27 12.01 0.82 -7.39
C GLY A 27 11.04 0.67 -6.20
N GLU A 28 11.53 0.95 -4.99
CA GLU A 28 10.71 0.90 -3.76
C GLU A 28 9.48 1.79 -3.85
N LEU A 29 9.66 3.05 -4.30
CA LEU A 29 8.56 4.00 -4.43
C LEU A 29 7.48 3.50 -5.41
N ASP A 30 7.88 2.95 -6.55
CA ASP A 30 6.92 2.47 -7.55
C ASP A 30 6.16 1.23 -7.07
N LEU A 31 6.79 0.38 -6.27
CA LEU A 31 6.13 -0.76 -5.63
C LEU A 31 5.20 -0.30 -4.51
N LEU A 32 5.57 0.71 -3.73
CA LEU A 32 4.69 1.31 -2.72
C LEU A 32 3.43 1.91 -3.37
N LEU A 33 3.61 2.73 -4.41
CA LEU A 33 2.49 3.34 -5.14
C LEU A 33 1.57 2.31 -5.75
N GLU A 34 2.14 1.26 -6.37
CA GLU A 34 1.38 0.16 -6.92
C GLU A 34 0.59 -0.57 -5.83
N PHE A 35 1.23 -0.93 -4.72
CA PHE A 35 0.57 -1.63 -3.61
C PHE A 35 -0.59 -0.82 -3.04
N PHE A 36 -0.38 0.46 -2.76
CA PHE A 36 -1.45 1.30 -2.24
C PHE A 36 -2.57 1.46 -3.27
N SER A 37 -2.26 1.52 -4.57
CA SER A 37 -3.26 1.69 -5.63
C SER A 37 -4.18 0.48 -5.72
N GLU A 38 -3.63 -0.74 -5.55
CA GLU A 38 -4.40 -1.98 -5.57
C GLU A 38 -5.36 -2.10 -4.36
N ILE A 39 -5.01 -1.54 -3.19
CA ILE A 39 -5.86 -1.61 -2.00
C ILE A 39 -6.82 -0.42 -1.83
N GLN A 40 -6.74 0.58 -2.71
CA GLN A 40 -7.61 1.74 -2.66
C GLN A 40 -9.05 1.37 -3.09
N GLN A 41 -10.04 1.85 -2.36
CA GLN A 41 -11.46 1.54 -2.62
C GLN A 41 -12.05 2.25 -3.85
N ASP A 42 -11.43 3.35 -4.27
CA ASP A 42 -11.90 4.13 -5.40
C ASP A 42 -10.90 4.08 -6.54
N GLN A 43 -11.14 3.19 -7.50
CA GLN A 43 -10.31 3.06 -8.70
C GLN A 43 -10.48 4.24 -9.68
N LYS A 44 -11.49 5.10 -9.49
CA LYS A 44 -11.63 6.35 -10.28
C LYS A 44 -10.83 7.50 -9.70
N SER A 45 -10.43 7.38 -8.43
CA SER A 45 -9.51 8.31 -7.79
C SER A 45 -8.11 7.73 -7.91
N GLU A 46 -7.17 8.45 -8.51
CA GLU A 46 -5.77 8.03 -8.43
C GLU A 46 -5.24 8.22 -7.01
N ILE A 47 -4.35 7.33 -6.58
CA ILE A 47 -3.47 7.65 -5.48
C ILE A 47 -2.63 8.86 -5.86
N ARG A 48 -2.60 9.84 -4.97
CA ARG A 48 -1.82 11.05 -5.18
C ARG A 48 -0.65 11.10 -4.23
N LEU A 49 0.51 11.43 -4.77
CA LEU A 49 1.62 11.93 -3.98
C LEU A 49 1.30 13.37 -3.59
N ASP A 50 1.16 13.61 -2.29
CA ASP A 50 1.02 14.96 -1.73
C ASP A 50 2.40 15.62 -1.55
N SER A 51 3.41 14.79 -1.33
CA SER A 51 4.83 15.13 -1.30
C SER A 51 5.63 13.86 -1.62
N PRO A 52 6.96 13.93 -1.83
CA PRO A 52 7.80 12.73 -2.02
C PRO A 52 7.68 11.71 -0.87
N SER A 53 7.15 12.16 0.27
CA SER A 53 7.04 11.38 1.50
C SER A 53 5.61 10.97 1.87
N LYS A 54 4.58 11.38 1.12
CA LYS A 54 3.19 11.18 1.53
C LYS A 54 2.29 10.72 0.40
N ILE A 55 1.53 9.68 0.68
CA ILE A 55 0.46 9.14 -0.15
C ILE A 55 -0.89 9.56 0.41
N ILE A 56 -1.80 10.02 -0.46
CA ILE A 56 -3.20 10.26 -0.12
C ILE A 56 -4.05 9.24 -0.87
N GLY A 57 -4.90 8.54 -0.12
CA GLY A 57 -5.82 7.54 -0.67
C GLY A 57 -7.05 7.31 0.19
N LYS A 58 -7.99 6.51 -0.32
CA LYS A 58 -9.22 6.11 0.38
C LYS A 58 -9.21 4.62 0.69
N PHE A 59 -9.00 4.30 1.97
CA PHE A 59 -8.90 2.93 2.48
C PHE A 59 -10.01 2.68 3.52
N GLY A 60 -11.26 2.97 3.13
CA GLY A 60 -12.41 3.08 4.04
C GLY A 60 -12.71 4.54 4.37
N SER A 61 -11.76 5.22 5.01
CA SER A 61 -11.71 6.67 5.17
C SER A 61 -10.61 7.27 4.29
N ARG A 62 -10.65 8.59 4.04
CA ARG A 62 -9.52 9.29 3.42
C ARG A 62 -8.37 9.32 4.41
N GLN A 63 -7.20 8.81 4.03
CA GLN A 63 -6.01 8.75 4.87
C GLN A 63 -4.80 9.36 4.16
N ILE A 64 -3.87 9.87 4.96
CA ILE A 64 -2.56 10.36 4.52
C ILE A 64 -1.50 9.47 5.15
N ILE A 65 -0.71 8.80 4.34
CA ILE A 65 0.29 7.82 4.77
C ILE A 65 1.68 8.38 4.50
N ASN A 66 2.52 8.47 5.55
CA ASN A 66 3.91 8.88 5.42
C ASN A 66 4.79 7.68 5.01
N ILE A 67 5.24 7.65 3.77
CA ILE A 67 6.03 6.55 3.19
C ILE A 67 7.53 6.64 3.47
N ASN A 68 8.05 7.75 4.02
CA ASN A 68 9.48 7.82 4.42
C ASN A 68 9.83 6.84 5.54
N LEU A 69 8.82 6.42 6.32
CA LEU A 69 8.97 5.49 7.44
C LEU A 69 8.54 4.06 7.05
N ALA A 70 8.34 3.78 5.76
CA ALA A 70 7.98 2.46 5.29
C ALA A 70 9.20 1.51 5.42
N PRO A 71 9.03 0.31 5.98
CA PRO A 71 10.00 -0.76 5.82
C PRO A 71 10.17 -1.09 4.33
N PRO A 72 11.33 -1.67 3.93
CA PRO A 72 11.51 -2.15 2.57
C PRO A 72 10.35 -3.06 2.16
N ILE A 73 9.72 -2.81 1.00
CA ILE A 73 8.52 -3.55 0.59
C ILE A 73 8.80 -5.04 0.48
N ARG A 74 10.03 -5.41 0.10
CA ARG A 74 10.47 -6.81 -0.02
C ARG A 74 10.59 -7.53 1.32
N HIS A 75 10.61 -6.81 2.44
CA HIS A 75 10.50 -7.40 3.79
C HIS A 75 9.03 -7.62 4.12
N LYS A 76 8.40 -8.58 3.43
CA LYS A 76 6.94 -8.83 3.43
C LYS A 76 6.27 -8.65 4.79
N ASN A 77 6.76 -9.31 5.83
CA ASN A 77 6.10 -9.33 7.13
C ASN A 77 6.16 -7.95 7.80
N ASP A 78 7.32 -7.29 7.78
CA ASP A 78 7.51 -5.94 8.35
C ASP A 78 6.67 -4.92 7.59
N PHE A 79 6.71 -4.99 6.26
CA PHE A 79 5.93 -4.11 5.39
C PHE A 79 4.42 -4.27 5.63
N LEU A 80 3.89 -5.49 5.61
CA LEU A 80 2.46 -5.73 5.80
C LEU A 80 1.99 -5.35 7.22
N ALA A 81 2.80 -5.63 8.24
CA ALA A 81 2.51 -5.21 9.60
C ALA A 81 2.50 -3.68 9.72
N TRP A 82 3.42 -2.99 9.04
CA TRP A 82 3.45 -1.54 8.98
C TRP A 82 2.22 -0.97 8.26
N VAL A 83 1.86 -1.48 7.08
CA VAL A 83 0.66 -1.05 6.33
C VAL A 83 -0.58 -1.21 7.20
N TYR A 84 -0.77 -2.38 7.81
CA TYR A 84 -1.93 -2.65 8.65
C TYR A 84 -2.06 -1.62 9.78
N LYS A 85 -0.94 -1.25 10.42
CA LYS A 85 -0.89 -0.18 11.43
C LYS A 85 -1.20 1.21 10.86
N GLN A 86 -0.87 1.52 9.61
CA GLN A 86 -1.24 2.82 9.01
C GLN A 86 -2.75 2.91 8.78
N LEU A 87 -3.38 1.82 8.35
CA LEU A 87 -4.79 1.81 7.96
C LEU A 87 -5.78 1.78 9.13
N HIS A 88 -5.33 1.33 10.31
CA HIS A 88 -6.14 1.18 11.53
C HIS A 88 -5.74 2.16 12.63
N ARG A 89 -5.28 3.35 12.24
CA ARG A 89 -5.07 4.47 13.18
C ARG A 89 -6.37 5.13 13.58
#